data_AF-A0A426YEJ1-F1
#
_entry.id   AF-A0A426YEJ1-F1
#
_cell.length_a   1.000
_cell.length_b   1.000
_cell.length_c   1.000
_cell.angle_alpha   90.00
_cell.angle_beta   90.00
_cell.angle_gamma   90.00
#
_symmetry.space_group_name_H-M   'P 1'
#
loop_
_entity.id
_entity.type
_entity.pdbx_description
1 polymer ?
#
loop_
_entity_poly.entity_id
_entity_poly.type
_entity_poly.pdbx_seq_one_letter_code
_entity_poly.pdbx_strand_id
1 'polypeptide(L)'
;MRLPVARSGFLMMVLVVLGVAGCGRAKTEDAYVTLLYGDEFLLGVRVLGKSIRDTGSTKDMVVLVSDGVSESAKKLLDVRF
;
A
#
# COMPACT_ATOMS: atom_id res chain seq x y z
N MET A 1 -25.36 -42.99 4.24
CA MET A 1 -23.96 -42.66 4.57
C MET A 1 -23.34 -41.91 3.39
N ARG A 2 -22.86 -40.67 3.64
CA ARG A 2 -21.71 -39.98 3.00
C ARG A 2 -21.80 -39.62 1.51
N LEU A 3 -21.50 -38.41 1.00
CA LEU A 3 -21.14 -37.06 1.48
C LEU A 3 -21.05 -36.18 0.18
N PRO A 4 -20.83 -34.85 0.24
CA PRO A 4 -21.57 -33.82 -0.47
C PRO A 4 -20.75 -33.20 -1.60
N VAL A 5 -20.49 -33.94 -2.68
CA VAL A 5 -19.52 -33.52 -3.71
C VAL A 5 -19.97 -32.22 -4.42
N ALA A 6 -21.27 -32.04 -4.65
CA ALA A 6 -21.80 -30.84 -5.32
C ALA A 6 -21.76 -29.56 -4.46
N ARG A 7 -22.00 -29.67 -3.14
CA ARG A 7 -21.92 -28.51 -2.22
C ARG A 7 -20.48 -28.08 -1.99
N SER A 8 -19.53 -29.02 -1.97
CA SER A 8 -18.11 -28.74 -1.78
C SER A 8 -17.49 -28.07 -3.02
N GLY A 9 -17.89 -28.45 -4.24
CA GLY A 9 -17.42 -27.83 -5.48
C GLY A 9 -17.89 -26.38 -5.63
N PHE A 10 -19.14 -26.10 -5.29
CA PHE A 10 -19.67 -24.73 -5.28
C PHE A 10 -18.97 -23.84 -4.24
N LEU A 11 -18.73 -24.38 -3.03
CA LEU A 11 -18.01 -23.65 -1.98
C LEU A 11 -16.56 -23.33 -2.41
N MET A 12 -15.87 -24.28 -3.05
CA MET A 12 -14.53 -24.05 -3.60
C MET A 12 -14.54 -23.00 -4.71
N MET A 13 -15.54 -23.04 -5.60
CA MET A 13 -15.67 -22.03 -6.67
C MET A 13 -15.94 -20.63 -6.09
N VAL A 14 -16.78 -20.51 -5.07
CA VAL A 14 -17.03 -19.23 -4.37
C VAL A 14 -15.78 -18.72 -3.66
N LEU A 15 -15.01 -19.60 -3.00
CA LEU A 15 -13.73 -19.24 -2.38
C LEU A 15 -12.69 -18.78 -3.41
N VAL A 16 -12.65 -19.42 -4.58
CA VAL A 16 -11.77 -18.99 -5.69
C VAL A 16 -12.21 -17.63 -6.23
N VAL A 17 -13.49 -17.41 -6.47
CA VAL A 17 -14.01 -16.11 -6.97
C VAL A 17 -13.77 -14.98 -5.95
N LEU A 18 -13.97 -15.23 -4.66
CA LEU A 18 -13.67 -14.26 -3.59
C LEU A 18 -12.16 -14.02 -3.42
N GLY A 19 -11.32 -15.03 -3.61
CA GLY A 19 -9.86 -14.90 -3.54
C GLY A 19 -9.25 -14.10 -4.68
N VAL A 20 -9.89 -14.09 -5.86
CA VAL A 20 -9.45 -13.31 -7.04
C VAL A 20 -9.93 -11.84 -6.96
N ALA A 21 -10.94 -11.53 -6.14
CA ALA A 21 -11.33 -10.16 -5.80
C ALA A 21 -10.36 -9.48 -4.80
N GLY A 22 -9.06 -9.83 -4.91
CA GLY A 22 -7.97 -9.17 -4.19
C GLY A 22 -8.06 -7.67 -4.41
N CYS A 23 -8.22 -6.95 -3.30
CA CYS A 23 -8.43 -5.51 -3.20
C CYS A 23 -7.29 -4.73 -3.86
N GLY A 24 -7.40 -4.49 -5.18
CA GLY A 24 -6.61 -3.49 -5.87
C GLY A 24 -7.07 -2.12 -5.37
N ARG A 25 -6.22 -1.42 -4.62
CA ARG A 25 -6.48 -0.04 -4.22
C ARG A 25 -6.75 0.76 -5.50
N ALA A 26 -7.96 1.28 -5.66
CA ALA A 26 -8.29 2.14 -6.79
C ALA A 26 -7.32 3.33 -6.78
N LYS A 27 -6.55 3.48 -7.86
CA LYS A 27 -5.66 4.64 -8.04
C LYS A 27 -6.50 5.90 -7.97
N THR A 28 -6.03 6.89 -7.21
CA THR A 28 -6.73 8.17 -7.09
C THR A 28 -6.29 9.10 -8.21
N GLU A 29 -7.19 9.97 -8.68
CA GLU A 29 -6.86 10.96 -9.72
C GLU A 29 -5.88 12.03 -9.19
N ASP A 30 -5.87 12.25 -7.88
CA ASP A 30 -5.00 13.20 -7.18
C ASP A 30 -3.95 12.50 -6.32
N ALA A 31 -2.79 13.14 -6.11
CA ALA A 31 -1.75 12.67 -5.20
C ALA A 31 -1.12 13.82 -4.39
N TYR A 32 -0.64 13.51 -3.19
CA TYR A 32 0.27 14.37 -2.44
C TYR A 32 1.71 14.05 -2.83
N VAL A 33 2.50 15.08 -3.11
CA VAL A 33 3.88 14.93 -3.57
C VAL A 33 4.83 15.70 -2.65
N THR A 34 5.97 15.09 -2.32
CA THR A 34 7.08 15.77 -1.64
C THR A 34 8.41 15.33 -2.22
N LEU A 35 9.48 16.08 -1.93
CA LEU A 35 10.85 15.81 -2.37
C LEU A 35 11.71 15.44 -1.16
N LEU A 36 12.37 14.29 -1.25
CA LEU A 36 13.41 13.87 -0.32
C LEU A 36 14.77 13.99 -1.02
N TYR A 37 15.61 14.91 -0.57
CA TYR A 37 16.90 15.19 -1.19
C TYR A 37 18.12 14.98 -0.28
N GLY A 38 17.88 14.55 0.96
CA GLY A 38 18.91 14.21 1.95
C GLY A 38 18.33 13.33 3.05
N ASP A 39 19.18 12.50 3.66
CA ASP A 39 18.78 11.53 4.70
C ASP A 39 18.24 12.20 5.97
N GLU A 40 18.71 13.41 6.27
CA GLU A 40 18.29 14.23 7.41
C GLU A 40 16.79 14.59 7.36
N PHE A 41 16.20 14.59 6.17
CA PHE A 41 14.78 14.91 5.97
C PHE A 41 13.88 13.68 5.97
N LEU A 42 14.45 12.46 6.01
CA LEU A 42 13.69 11.22 5.94
C LEU A 42 12.58 11.17 6.99
N LEU A 43 12.93 11.46 8.25
CA LEU A 43 11.96 11.42 9.34
C LEU A 43 10.79 12.39 9.12
N GLY A 44 11.08 13.59 8.60
CA GLY A 44 10.06 14.58 8.26
C GLY A 44 9.08 14.06 7.20
N VAL A 45 9.59 13.44 6.14
CA VAL A 45 8.77 12.84 5.08
C VAL A 45 7.91 11.69 5.62
N ARG A 46 8.44 10.85 6.52
CA ARG A 46 7.69 9.77 7.17
C ARG A 46 6.54 10.31 8.02
N VAL A 47 6.81 11.32 8.85
CA VAL A 47 5.80 11.94 9.71
C VAL A 47 4.73 12.65 8.89
N LEU A 48 5.10 13.31 7.78
CA LEU A 48 4.16 13.92 6.85
C LEU A 48 3.24 12.89 6.21
N GLY A 49 3.80 11.80 5.67
CA GLY A 49 2.99 10.73 5.08
C GLY A 49 2.05 10.10 6.10
N LYS A 50 2.55 9.88 7.33
CA LYS A 50 1.75 9.33 8.43
C LYS A 50 0.60 10.26 8.84
N SER A 51 0.83 11.56 9.01
CA SER A 51 -0.24 12.49 9.42
C SER A 51 -1.36 12.59 8.37
N ILE A 52 -1.01 12.54 7.09
CA ILE A 52 -2.00 12.52 5.99
C ILE A 52 -2.81 11.22 6.00
N ARG A 53 -2.18 10.06 6.24
CA ARG A 53 -2.91 8.78 6.37
C ARG A 53 -3.80 8.76 7.61
N ASP A 54 -3.27 9.16 8.76
CA ASP A 54 -3.96 9.14 10.05
C ASP A 54 -5.19 10.08 10.06
N THR A 55 -5.22 11.11 9.19
CA THR A 55 -6.38 11.99 8.98
C THR A 55 -7.42 11.44 7.98
N GLY A 56 -7.25 10.20 7.51
CA GLY A 56 -8.23 9.50 6.68
C GLY A 56 -8.07 9.72 5.17
N SER A 57 -6.98 10.33 4.72
CA SER A 57 -6.74 10.53 3.28
C SER A 57 -6.57 9.20 2.56
N THR A 58 -7.27 9.07 1.43
CA THR A 58 -7.18 7.92 0.54
C THR A 58 -6.30 8.17 -0.69
N LYS A 59 -5.84 9.41 -0.87
CA LYS A 59 -5.03 9.82 -2.03
C LYS A 59 -3.67 9.14 -2.05
N ASP A 60 -3.16 8.93 -3.25
CA ASP A 60 -1.81 8.45 -3.46
C ASP A 60 -0.78 9.44 -2.89
N MET A 61 0.34 8.90 -2.41
CA MET A 61 1.44 9.69 -1.84
C MET A 61 2.72 9.32 -2.56
N VAL A 62 3.36 10.32 -3.14
CA VAL A 62 4.55 10.17 -3.98
C VAL A 62 5.69 10.95 -3.34
N VAL A 63 6.83 10.29 -3.19
CA VAL A 63 8.08 10.93 -2.76
C VAL A 63 9.03 10.90 -3.95
N LEU A 64 9.44 12.06 -4.43
CA LEU A 64 10.54 12.19 -5.37
C LEU A 64 11.84 12.10 -4.58
N VAL A 65 12.78 11.28 -5.02
CA VAL A 65 14.02 10.99 -4.28
C VAL A 65 15.21 11.46 -5.12
N SER A 66 16.05 12.30 -4.54
CA SER A 66 17.31 12.75 -5.16
C SER A 66 18.45 11.74 -4.92
N ASP A 67 19.54 11.87 -5.68
CA ASP A 67 20.76 11.07 -5.54
C ASP A 67 21.48 11.27 -4.20
N GLY A 68 21.16 12.36 -3.47
CA GLY A 68 21.70 12.65 -2.13
C GLY A 68 21.14 11.76 -1.02
N VAL A 69 20.16 10.89 -1.31
CA VAL A 69 19.53 9.99 -0.35
C VAL A 69 20.18 8.61 -0.40
N SER A 70 20.61 8.10 0.75
CA SER A 70 21.27 6.80 0.83
C SER A 70 20.30 5.65 0.54
N GLU A 71 20.83 4.53 0.05
CA GLU A 71 20.05 3.30 -0.15
C GLU A 71 19.44 2.79 1.16
N SER A 72 20.11 3.03 2.29
CA SER A 72 19.58 2.71 3.61
C SER A 72 18.32 3.53 3.92
N ALA A 73 18.33 4.84 3.64
CA ALA A 73 17.18 5.71 3.81
C ALA A 73 16.02 5.34 2.87
N LYS A 74 16.31 4.99 1.62
CA LYS A 74 15.29 4.52 0.65
C LYS A 74 14.57 3.26 1.13
N LYS A 75 15.27 2.30 1.72
CA LYS A 75 14.65 1.09 2.31
C LYS A 75 13.68 1.40 3.45
N LEU A 76 13.94 2.47 4.21
CA LEU A 76 13.06 2.89 5.31
C LEU A 76 11.79 3.61 4.84
N LEU A 77 11.73 4.08 3.59
CA LEU A 77 10.51 4.64 2.98
C LEU A 77 9.50 3.55 2.60
N ASP A 78 9.96 2.36 2.23
CA ASP A 78 9.11 1.24 1.79
C ASP A 78 8.35 0.58 2.96
N VAL A 79 8.82 0.81 4.19
CA VAL A 79 8.13 0.34 5.39
C VAL A 79 6.84 1.14 5.57
N ARG A 80 5.72 0.55 5.12
CA ARG A 80 4.36 1.10 5.21
C ARG A 80 4.07 1.66 6.61
N PHE A 81 3.56 2.89 6.65
CA PHE A 81 3.04 3.59 7.83
C PHE A 81 1.57 3.30 8.05
#